data_AF-A0AAV9AK21-F1
#
_entry.id   AF-A0AAV9AK21-F1
#
_cell.length_a   1.000
_cell.length_b   1.000
_cell.length_c   1.000
_cell.angle_alpha   90.00
_cell.angle_beta   90.00
_cell.angle_gamma   90.00
#
_symmetry.space_group_name_H-M   'P 1'
#
loop_
_entity.id
_entity.type
_entity.pdbx_description
1 polymer ?
#
loop_
_entity_poly.entity_id
_entity_poly.type
_entity_poly.pdbx_seq_one_letter_code
_entity_poly.pdbx_strand_id
1 'polypeptide(L)'
;MCTMKLDLLHRHRMPMLTNINGSGSSGNSFTIREVRSCQGKGKGIPQSLRAFARVLSIESPEELKDLEAEAAEHDGRLGRRPLKNIENEIKANQILISKISHMIQNHDVSIKSLNSFSCANGGPHDLRRRMTEDLLAGELRVLKSALAWLVNYSARLSNSKATDVDGGS
;
A
#
# COMPACT_ATOMS: atom_id res chain seq x y z
N MET A 1 20.99 -6.25 -7.02
CA MET A 1 19.70 -5.53 -6.96
C MET A 1 18.92 -5.83 -5.68
N CYS A 2 18.53 -7.09 -5.38
CA CYS A 2 17.82 -7.43 -4.13
C CYS A 2 18.57 -7.04 -2.84
N THR A 3 19.89 -7.29 -2.78
CA THR A 3 20.73 -6.92 -1.63
C THR A 3 20.78 -5.42 -1.37
N MET A 4 20.85 -4.61 -2.44
CA MET A 4 20.87 -3.14 -2.35
C MET A 4 19.52 -2.58 -1.87
N LYS A 5 18.40 -3.12 -2.36
CA LYS A 5 17.07 -2.76 -1.88
C LYS A 5 16.89 -3.09 -0.40
N LEU A 6 17.36 -4.26 0.04
CA LEU A 6 17.29 -4.68 1.44
C LEU A 6 18.13 -3.77 2.35
N ASP A 7 19.35 -3.43 1.94
CA ASP A 7 20.20 -2.48 2.67
C ASP A 7 19.54 -1.11 2.82
N LEU A 8 18.96 -0.60 1.73
CA LEU A 8 18.24 0.69 1.77
C LEU A 8 17.06 0.66 2.73
N LEU A 9 16.23 -0.39 2.68
CA LEU A 9 15.09 -0.53 3.60
C LEU A 9 15.55 -0.58 5.07
N HIS A 10 16.64 -1.28 5.35
CA HIS A 10 17.24 -1.35 6.68
C HIS A 10 17.70 0.04 7.16
N ARG A 11 18.42 0.80 6.32
CA ARG A 11 18.87 2.16 6.62
C ARG A 11 17.72 3.13 6.93
N HIS A 12 16.58 2.99 6.26
CA HIS A 12 15.38 3.82 6.51
C HIS A 12 14.49 3.33 7.66
N ARG A 13 15.02 2.50 8.57
CA ARG A 13 14.29 1.97 9.74
C ARG A 13 12.96 1.32 9.35
N MET A 14 12.94 0.59 8.23
CA MET A 14 11.88 -0.36 7.92
C MET A 14 12.37 -1.72 8.45
N PRO A 15 12.21 -2.01 9.76
CA PRO A 15 12.95 -3.09 10.40
C PRO A 15 12.36 -4.40 9.88
N MET A 16 13.09 -5.11 9.04
CA MET A 16 12.65 -6.44 8.61
C MET A 16 12.63 -7.32 9.86
N LEU A 17 11.45 -7.86 10.22
CA LEU A 17 11.27 -8.60 11.46
C LEU A 17 12.18 -9.82 11.42
N THR A 18 13.14 -9.90 12.34
CA THR A 18 14.03 -11.06 12.49
C THR A 18 13.26 -12.16 13.20
N ASN A 19 13.04 -13.27 12.47
CA ASN A 19 12.37 -14.43 13.04
C ASN A 19 13.32 -15.12 14.03
N ILE A 20 12.81 -15.54 15.20
CA ILE A 20 13.60 -16.19 16.26
C ILE A 20 14.15 -17.57 15.78
N ASN A 21 13.60 -18.11 14.69
CA ASN A 21 13.89 -19.48 14.21
C ASN A 21 14.64 -19.60 12.87
N GLY A 22 15.32 -18.55 12.39
CA GLY A 22 16.27 -18.66 11.26
C GLY A 22 15.70 -19.17 9.92
N SER A 23 14.37 -19.32 9.79
CA SER A 23 13.69 -19.76 8.56
C SER A 23 12.98 -18.55 7.95
N GLY A 24 13.40 -18.23 6.72
CA GLY A 24 13.13 -16.96 6.05
C GLY A 24 11.67 -16.71 5.72
N SER A 25 11.03 -15.88 6.54
CA SER A 25 9.96 -14.98 6.09
C SER A 25 10.02 -13.73 6.98
N SER A 26 10.91 -12.81 6.60
CA SER A 26 11.11 -11.53 7.28
C SER A 26 10.10 -10.54 6.71
N GLY A 27 8.88 -10.55 7.25
CA GLY A 27 7.81 -9.65 6.81
C GLY A 27 7.69 -8.45 7.74
N ASN A 28 7.70 -7.23 7.19
CA ASN A 28 7.21 -6.05 7.89
C ASN A 28 5.71 -5.93 7.71
N SER A 29 4.97 -5.57 8.77
CA SER A 29 3.53 -5.28 8.67
C SER A 29 3.30 -3.78 8.55
N PHE A 30 2.31 -3.42 7.73
CA PHE A 30 1.86 -2.04 7.57
C PHE A 30 0.39 -1.94 7.97
N THR A 31 0.04 -0.95 8.80
CA THR A 31 -1.36 -0.70 9.16
C THR A 31 -1.99 0.29 8.19
N ILE A 32 -2.96 -0.17 7.40
CA ILE A 32 -3.80 0.69 6.56
C ILE A 32 -5.01 1.14 7.40
N ARG A 33 -5.38 2.41 7.30
CA ARG A 33 -6.56 2.98 7.95
C ARG A 33 -7.54 3.46 6.89
N GLU A 34 -8.80 3.55 7.29
CA GLU A 34 -9.86 4.11 6.44
C GLU A 34 -9.50 5.53 5.99
N VAL A 35 -9.57 5.78 4.69
CA VAL A 35 -9.29 7.10 4.11
C VAL A 35 -10.61 7.83 3.93
N ARG A 36 -10.95 8.70 4.89
CA ARG A 36 -12.25 9.40 4.92
C ARG A 36 -12.36 10.62 4.00
N SER A 37 -11.25 11.22 3.60
CA SER A 37 -11.24 12.39 2.71
C SER A 37 -9.89 12.55 2.00
N CYS A 38 -9.93 13.14 0.80
CA CYS A 38 -8.76 13.61 0.05
C CYS A 38 -8.13 14.88 0.68
N GLN A 39 -8.82 15.53 1.61
CA GLN A 39 -8.47 16.81 2.26
C GLN A 39 -8.53 16.69 3.80
N GLY A 40 -7.45 17.01 4.54
CA GLY A 40 -7.31 16.83 6.01
C GLY A 40 -6.04 16.09 6.49
N LYS A 41 -5.68 16.11 7.78
CA LYS A 41 -4.53 15.35 8.34
C LYS A 41 -4.92 13.87 8.57
N GLY A 42 -4.04 12.92 8.21
CA GLY A 42 -4.34 11.47 8.15
C GLY A 42 -4.53 10.90 6.74
N LYS A 43 -3.94 11.53 5.72
CA LYS A 43 -4.25 11.23 4.30
C LYS A 43 -3.62 9.95 3.79
N GLY A 44 -4.46 9.09 3.23
CA GLY A 44 -4.06 8.08 2.26
C GLY A 44 -3.29 6.91 2.83
N ILE A 45 -2.47 6.30 1.98
CA ILE A 45 -1.63 5.17 2.34
C ILE A 45 -0.48 5.60 3.26
N PRO A 46 -0.13 4.79 4.28
CA PRO A 46 1.01 5.07 5.16
C PRO A 46 2.28 5.43 4.40
N GLN A 47 2.99 6.44 4.89
CA GLN A 47 4.25 6.89 4.30
C GLN A 47 5.28 5.76 4.20
N SER A 48 5.33 4.88 5.20
CA SER A 48 6.20 3.71 5.22
C SER A 48 5.86 2.71 4.11
N LEU A 49 4.57 2.46 3.88
CA LEU A 49 4.10 1.59 2.82
C LEU A 49 4.37 2.19 1.42
N ARG A 50 4.24 3.52 1.28
CA ARG A 50 4.65 4.22 0.05
C ARG A 50 6.15 4.09 -0.22
N ALA A 51 6.98 4.34 0.79
CA ALA A 51 8.43 4.19 0.69
C ALA A 51 8.81 2.76 0.29
N PHE A 52 8.18 1.77 0.91
CA PHE A 52 8.40 0.36 0.59
C PHE A 52 8.02 0.03 -0.86
N ALA A 53 6.86 0.47 -1.33
CA ALA A 53 6.43 0.25 -2.72
C ALA A 53 7.40 0.89 -3.73
N ARG A 54 7.92 2.09 -3.43
CA ARG A 54 8.92 2.76 -4.26
C ARG A 54 10.20 1.95 -4.37
N VAL A 55 10.76 1.50 -3.25
CA VAL A 55 11.96 0.67 -3.28
C VAL A 55 11.70 -0.64 -4.03
N LEU A 56 10.51 -1.23 -3.89
CA LEU A 56 10.14 -2.43 -4.63
C LEU A 56 10.07 -2.21 -6.16
N SER A 57 9.56 -1.06 -6.62
CA SER A 57 9.38 -0.80 -8.05
C SER A 57 10.64 -0.44 -8.83
N ILE A 58 11.75 -0.13 -8.16
CA ILE A 58 13.02 0.22 -8.82
C ILE A 58 13.57 -0.97 -9.63
N GLU A 59 14.01 -0.74 -10.87
CA GLU A 59 14.50 -1.79 -11.76
C GLU A 59 16.02 -1.73 -11.97
N SER A 60 16.65 -0.56 -11.77
CA SER A 60 18.10 -0.38 -11.92
C SER A 60 18.82 0.14 -10.66
N PRO A 61 20.13 -0.12 -10.52
CA PRO A 61 20.94 0.48 -9.45
C PRO A 61 20.99 2.01 -9.48
N GLU A 62 20.94 2.60 -10.67
CA GLU A 62 20.98 4.05 -10.88
C GLU A 62 19.73 4.71 -10.32
N GLU A 63 18.55 4.16 -10.65
CA GLU A 63 17.27 4.62 -10.11
C GLU A 63 17.21 4.52 -8.57
N LEU A 64 17.89 3.52 -7.98
CA LEU A 64 17.97 3.37 -6.53
C LEU A 64 18.81 4.49 -5.91
N LYS A 65 19.93 4.86 -6.55
CA LYS A 65 20.77 5.98 -6.12
C LYS A 65 20.05 7.30 -6.27
N ASP A 66 19.31 7.49 -7.36
CA ASP A 66 18.51 8.69 -7.59
C ASP A 66 17.41 8.83 -6.54
N LEU A 67 16.77 7.73 -6.16
CA LEU A 67 15.78 7.68 -5.09
C LEU A 67 16.38 8.09 -3.73
N GLU A 68 17.58 7.61 -3.41
CA GLU A 68 18.32 8.00 -2.21
C GLU A 68 18.72 9.49 -2.23
N ALA A 69 19.24 9.97 -3.37
CA ALA A 69 19.64 11.36 -3.55
C ALA A 69 18.44 12.30 -3.42
N GLU A 70 17.31 11.98 -4.05
CA GLU A 70 16.07 12.76 -3.94
C GLU A 70 15.56 12.82 -2.48
N ALA A 71 15.67 11.72 -1.74
CA ALA A 71 15.31 11.72 -0.32
C ALA A 71 16.26 12.60 0.50
N ALA A 72 17.56 12.57 0.21
CA ALA A 72 18.59 13.36 0.89
C ALA A 72 18.45 14.88 0.62
N GLU A 73 18.01 15.28 -0.58
CA GLU A 73 17.68 16.69 -0.91
C GLU A 73 16.50 17.25 -0.11
N HIS A 74 15.75 16.40 0.58
CA HIS A 74 14.57 16.78 1.35
C HIS A 74 14.77 16.47 2.85
N ASP A 75 13.83 15.80 3.50
CA ASP A 75 13.92 15.46 4.92
C ASP A 75 14.44 14.04 5.17
N GLY A 76 15.11 13.42 4.18
CA GLY A 76 15.62 12.06 4.24
C GLY A 76 14.55 10.97 4.13
N ARG A 77 13.28 11.34 3.86
CA ARG A 77 12.15 10.40 3.91
C ARG A 77 11.65 9.98 2.53
N LEU A 78 11.89 8.71 2.20
CA LEU A 78 11.52 8.05 0.94
C LEU A 78 10.03 8.04 0.57
N GLY A 79 9.11 8.38 1.47
CA GLY A 79 7.66 8.23 1.25
C GLY A 79 6.86 9.53 1.27
N ARG A 80 7.48 10.69 1.58
CA ARG A 80 6.72 11.90 1.94
C ARG A 80 6.15 12.67 0.74
N ARG A 81 6.97 12.81 -0.31
CA ARG A 81 6.64 13.56 -1.53
C ARG A 81 6.58 12.63 -2.72
N PRO A 82 5.75 12.88 -3.75
CA PRO A 82 5.84 12.16 -5.03
C PRO A 82 7.28 12.18 -5.56
N LEU A 83 7.71 11.10 -6.23
CA LEU A 83 9.03 11.07 -6.87
C LEU A 83 9.11 12.07 -8.02
N LYS A 84 10.30 12.61 -8.29
CA LYS A 84 10.55 13.43 -9.49
C LYS A 84 10.28 12.62 -10.76
N ASN A 85 10.72 11.36 -10.77
CA ASN A 85 10.36 10.41 -11.83
C ASN A 85 8.92 9.92 -11.59
N ILE A 86 7.96 10.55 -12.28
CA ILE A 86 6.54 10.23 -12.20
C ILE A 86 6.24 8.79 -12.65
N GLU A 87 7.00 8.23 -13.59
CA GLU A 87 6.82 6.85 -14.04
C GLU A 87 7.14 5.86 -12.92
N ASN A 88 8.21 6.10 -12.18
CA ASN A 88 8.57 5.28 -11.02
C ASN A 88 7.56 5.42 -9.88
N GLU A 89 6.97 6.61 -9.69
CA GLU A 89 5.86 6.79 -8.76
C GLU A 89 4.61 6.01 -9.19
N ILE A 90 4.28 5.99 -10.49
CA ILE A 90 3.16 5.23 -11.04
C ILE A 90 3.39 3.72 -10.87
N LYS A 91 4.60 3.21 -11.18
CA LYS A 91 4.96 1.80 -11.00
C LYS A 91 4.79 1.38 -9.53
N ALA A 92 5.31 2.18 -8.59
CA ALA A 92 5.15 1.94 -7.15
C ALA A 92 3.66 1.89 -6.75
N ASN A 93 2.86 2.82 -7.27
CA ASN A 93 1.44 2.89 -6.99
C ASN A 93 0.66 1.68 -7.56
N GLN A 94 1.03 1.21 -8.74
CA GLN A 94 0.44 0.02 -9.39
C GLN A 94 0.68 -1.26 -8.57
N ILE A 95 1.86 -1.43 -7.97
CA ILE A 95 2.14 -2.55 -7.07
C ILE A 95 1.14 -2.57 -5.90
N LEU A 96 0.89 -1.42 -5.29
CA LEU A 96 -0.06 -1.29 -4.17
C LEU A 96 -1.51 -1.55 -4.61
N ILE A 97 -1.92 -0.99 -5.76
CA ILE A 97 -3.26 -1.20 -6.33
C ILE A 97 -3.50 -2.69 -6.57
N SER A 98 -2.57 -3.38 -7.22
CA SER A 98 -2.66 -4.82 -7.48
C SER A 98 -2.81 -5.62 -6.19
N LYS A 99 -1.94 -5.36 -5.20
CA LYS A 99 -1.97 -6.09 -3.93
C LYS A 99 -3.27 -5.88 -3.14
N ILE A 100 -3.74 -4.63 -3.04
CA ILE A 100 -4.98 -4.31 -2.31
C ILE A 100 -6.20 -4.86 -3.05
N SER A 101 -6.22 -4.80 -4.39
CA SER A 101 -7.32 -5.37 -5.20
C SER A 101 -7.43 -6.88 -5.02
N HIS A 102 -6.28 -7.57 -4.98
CA HIS A 102 -6.24 -9.00 -4.68
C HIS A 102 -6.74 -9.31 -3.26
N MET A 103 -6.36 -8.49 -2.26
CA MET A 103 -6.88 -8.64 -0.90
C MET A 103 -8.40 -8.46 -0.85
N ILE A 104 -8.95 -7.46 -1.54
CA ILE A 104 -10.40 -7.22 -1.65
C ILE A 104 -11.11 -8.45 -2.23
N GLN A 105 -10.61 -9.00 -3.35
CA GLN A 105 -11.19 -10.20 -3.97
C GLN A 105 -11.19 -11.39 -3.00
N ASN A 106 -10.10 -11.61 -2.26
CA ASN A 106 -10.04 -12.70 -1.29
C ASN A 106 -11.08 -12.53 -0.17
N HIS A 107 -11.29 -11.31 0.32
CA HIS A 107 -12.34 -11.04 1.31
C HIS A 107 -13.74 -11.28 0.74
N ASP A 108 -14.00 -10.84 -0.50
CA ASP A 108 -15.30 -11.08 -1.16
C ASP A 108 -15.58 -12.59 -1.30
N VAL A 109 -14.56 -13.41 -1.59
CA VAL A 109 -14.67 -14.88 -1.61
C VAL A 109 -14.95 -15.44 -0.22
N SER A 110 -14.23 -14.97 0.82
CA SER A 110 -14.44 -15.40 2.20
C SER A 110 -15.84 -15.06 2.73
N ILE A 111 -16.36 -13.86 2.44
CA ILE A 111 -17.72 -13.45 2.82
C ILE A 111 -18.76 -14.32 2.13
N LYS A 112 -18.62 -14.59 0.82
CA LYS A 112 -19.52 -15.49 0.09
C LYS A 112 -19.52 -16.90 0.67
N SER A 113 -18.35 -17.40 1.05
CA SER A 113 -18.22 -18.71 1.72
C SER A 113 -18.93 -18.70 3.08
N LEU A 114 -18.73 -17.67 3.91
CA LEU A 114 -19.42 -17.56 5.20
C LEU A 114 -20.96 -17.59 5.07
N ASN A 115 -21.49 -16.88 4.07
CA ASN A 115 -22.93 -16.82 3.81
C ASN A 115 -23.51 -18.16 3.31
N SER A 116 -22.68 -19.02 2.72
CA SER A 116 -23.12 -20.35 2.26
C SER A 116 -23.31 -21.36 3.41
N PHE A 117 -22.69 -21.12 4.57
CA PHE A 117 -22.86 -21.95 5.76
C PHE A 117 -24.11 -21.53 6.54
N SER A 118 -25.30 -21.99 6.14
CA SER A 118 -26.52 -21.83 6.94
C SER A 118 -26.45 -22.71 8.19
N CYS A 119 -26.34 -22.10 9.38
CA CYS A 119 -26.64 -22.80 10.64
C CYS A 119 -28.02 -22.35 11.12
N ALA A 120 -28.78 -23.27 11.71
CA ALA A 120 -30.11 -23.00 12.22
C ALA A 120 -30.14 -21.73 13.09
N ASN A 121 -31.06 -20.82 12.77
CA ASN A 121 -31.25 -19.56 13.46
C ASN A 121 -31.55 -19.82 14.95
N GLY A 122 -30.83 -19.14 15.83
CA GLY A 122 -31.04 -19.11 17.27
C GLY A 122 -29.85 -19.68 18.06
N GLY A 123 -28.97 -18.79 18.54
CA GLY A 123 -27.99 -19.11 19.59
C GLY A 123 -26.72 -18.24 19.58
N PRO A 124 -25.74 -18.51 20.48
CA PRO A 124 -24.44 -17.82 20.52
C PRO A 124 -23.63 -17.88 19.21
N HIS A 125 -23.97 -18.81 18.31
CA HIS A 125 -23.38 -18.93 16.98
C HIS A 125 -23.83 -17.79 16.05
N ASP A 126 -25.05 -17.27 16.20
CA ASP A 126 -25.53 -16.14 15.39
C ASP A 126 -24.91 -14.81 15.79
N LEU A 127 -24.61 -14.63 17.09
CA LEU A 127 -23.88 -13.46 17.54
C LEU A 127 -22.46 -13.45 17.00
N ARG A 128 -21.73 -14.58 17.12
CA ARG A 128 -20.37 -14.71 16.58
C ARG A 128 -20.33 -14.54 15.07
N ARG A 129 -21.31 -15.09 14.34
CA ARG A 129 -21.46 -14.89 12.89
C ARG A 129 -21.58 -13.41 12.55
N ARG A 130 -22.52 -12.69 13.19
CA ARG A 130 -22.71 -11.24 12.97
C ARG A 130 -21.43 -10.44 13.26
N MET A 131 -20.73 -10.77 14.34
CA MET A 131 -19.44 -10.12 14.65
C MET A 131 -18.39 -10.38 13.55
N THR A 132 -18.33 -11.60 13.01
CA THR A 132 -17.43 -11.92 11.89
C THR A 132 -17.82 -11.18 10.61
N GLU A 133 -19.12 -11.10 10.30
CA GLU A 133 -19.64 -10.35 9.16
C GLU A 133 -19.29 -8.86 9.27
N ASP A 134 -19.52 -8.25 10.44
CA ASP A 134 -19.19 -6.86 10.73
C ASP A 134 -17.69 -6.58 10.63
N LEU A 135 -16.86 -7.51 11.13
CA LEU A 135 -15.39 -7.42 11.04
C LEU A 135 -14.94 -7.42 9.58
N LEU A 136 -15.36 -8.41 8.80
CA LEU A 136 -14.99 -8.54 7.39
C LEU A 136 -15.50 -7.36 6.56
N ALA A 137 -16.72 -6.89 6.83
CA ALA A 137 -17.27 -5.70 6.19
C ALA A 137 -16.44 -4.44 6.54
N GLY A 138 -15.99 -4.32 7.78
CA GLY A 138 -15.10 -3.26 8.24
C GLY A 138 -13.75 -3.26 7.52
N GLU A 139 -13.10 -4.42 7.43
CA GLU A 139 -11.83 -4.59 6.72
C GLU A 139 -11.97 -4.27 5.23
N LEU A 140 -13.03 -4.78 4.59
CA LEU A 140 -13.32 -4.51 3.19
C LEU A 140 -13.54 -3.01 2.92
N ARG A 141 -14.23 -2.31 3.83
CA ARG A 141 -14.43 -0.85 3.74
C ARG A 141 -13.10 -0.11 3.80
N VAL A 142 -12.21 -0.48 4.72
CA VAL A 142 -10.86 0.10 4.82
C VAL A 142 -10.09 -0.13 3.51
N LEU A 143 -10.05 -1.37 3.01
CA LEU A 143 -9.33 -1.71 1.76
C LEU A 143 -9.89 -0.97 0.55
N LYS A 144 -11.21 -0.88 0.40
CA LYS A 144 -11.87 -0.14 -0.69
C LYS A 144 -11.55 1.36 -0.63
N SER A 145 -11.55 1.95 0.57
CA SER A 145 -11.18 3.36 0.74
C SER A 145 -9.71 3.62 0.35
N ALA A 146 -8.82 2.70 0.70
CA ALA A 146 -7.40 2.75 0.36
C ALA A 146 -7.18 2.61 -1.16
N LEU A 147 -7.88 1.67 -1.80
CA LEU A 147 -7.85 1.47 -3.25
C LEU A 147 -8.35 2.72 -3.99
N ALA A 148 -9.48 3.28 -3.58
CA ALA A 148 -10.03 4.49 -4.18
C ALA A 148 -9.04 5.67 -4.08
N TRP A 149 -8.37 5.82 -2.92
CA TRP A 149 -7.33 6.83 -2.77
C TRP A 149 -6.16 6.61 -3.73
N LEU A 150 -5.68 5.36 -3.88
CA LEU A 150 -4.57 5.02 -4.78
C LEU A 150 -4.92 5.30 -6.25
N VAL A 151 -6.12 4.93 -6.68
CA VAL A 151 -6.60 5.17 -8.05
C VAL A 151 -6.69 6.67 -8.33
N ASN A 152 -7.28 7.43 -7.41
CA ASN A 152 -7.36 8.89 -7.53
C ASN A 152 -5.98 9.55 -7.52
N TYR A 153 -5.03 9.02 -6.74
CA TYR A 153 -3.66 9.49 -6.74
C TYR A 153 -2.97 9.25 -8.09
N SER A 154 -3.09 8.05 -8.67
CA SER A 154 -2.59 7.76 -10.02
C SER A 154 -3.18 8.70 -11.06
N ALA A 155 -4.50 8.92 -11.06
CA ALA A 155 -5.15 9.81 -12.02
C ALA A 155 -4.60 11.25 -11.95
N ARG A 156 -4.34 11.76 -10.74
CA ARG A 156 -3.74 13.08 -10.54
C ARG A 156 -2.30 13.16 -11.05
N LEU A 157 -1.51 12.10 -10.89
CA LEU A 157 -0.14 12.03 -11.41
C LEU A 157 -0.13 12.02 -12.94
N SER A 158 -1.02 11.24 -13.57
CA SER A 158 -1.17 11.19 -15.02
C SER A 158 -1.56 12.55 -15.60
N ASN A 159 -2.47 13.28 -14.94
CA ASN A 159 -2.87 14.62 -15.37
C ASN A 159 -1.73 15.64 -15.22
N SER A 160 -0.91 15.53 -14.17
CA SER A 160 0.29 16.37 -14.00
C SER A 160 1.31 16.16 -15.11
N LYS A 161 1.48 14.92 -15.59
CA LYS A 161 2.39 14.61 -16.70
C LYS A 161 1.93 15.28 -18.01
N ALA A 162 0.62 15.42 -18.23
CA ALA A 162 0.07 16.02 -19.45
C ALA A 162 0.25 17.54 -19.50
N THR A 163 0.22 18.23 -18.36
CA THR A 163 0.38 19.70 -18.31
C THR A 163 1.82 20.16 -18.53
N ASP A 164 2.81 19.33 -18.23
CA ASP A 164 4.23 19.66 -18.42
C ASP A 164 4.69 19.52 -19.89
N VAL A 165 3.91 18.84 -20.74
CA VAL A 165 4.24 18.61 -22.16
C VAL A 165 3.75 19.74 -23.07
N ASP A 166 2.76 20.53 -22.65
CA ASP A 166 2.15 21.60 -23.46
C ASP A 166 2.81 22.99 -23.26
N GLY A 167 3.92 23.04 -22.49
CA GLY A 167 4.65 24.26 -22.14
C GLY A 167 5.97 24.48 -22.89
N GLY A 168 6.33 23.64 -23.85
CA GLY A 168 7.54 23.78 -24.66
C GLY A 168 7.22 24.39 -26.03
N SER A 169 7.42 25.70 -26.15
CA SER A 169 7.38 26.46 -27.41
C SER A 169 8.44 26.02 -28.42
#